data_AF-A0A7X6YUL9-F1
#
_entry.id   AF-A0A7X6YUL9-F1
#
_cell.length_a   1.000
_cell.length_b   1.000
_cell.length_c   1.000
_cell.angle_alpha   90.00
_cell.angle_beta   90.00
_cell.angle_gamma   90.00
#
_symmetry.space_group_name_H-M   'P 1'
#
loop_
_entity.id
_entity.type
_entity.pdbx_description
1 polymer ?
#
loop_
_entity_poly.entity_id
_entity_poly.type
_entity_poly.pdbx_seq_one_letter_code
_entity_poly.pdbx_strand_id
1 'polypeptide(L)'
;MQHIDIRIDGLAPDFELARQIGALIAGRDHDEATLVSWCDTLRGVHSPQCLHCEIKGEPGWLVYGRNHGGRLRIAFNNDALVF
;
A
#
# COMPACT_ATOMS: atom_id res chain seq x y z
N MET A 1 -12.30 1.40 4.55
CA MET A 1 -10.84 1.28 4.75
C MET A 1 -10.35 2.65 5.16
N GLN A 2 -9.57 2.75 6.23
CA GLN A 2 -8.91 4.00 6.61
C GLN A 2 -7.86 4.36 5.56
N HIS A 3 -7.66 5.65 5.32
CA HIS A 3 -6.72 6.14 4.31
C HIS A 3 -5.79 7.19 4.94
N ILE A 4 -4.49 7.04 4.72
CA ILE A 4 -3.45 8.00 5.10
C ILE A 4 -2.65 8.36 3.85
N ASP A 5 -2.53 9.66 3.56
CA ASP A 5 -1.66 10.18 2.51
C ASP A 5 -0.43 10.84 3.14
N ILE A 6 0.76 10.40 2.74
CA ILE A 6 2.04 10.94 3.19
C ILE A 6 2.76 11.52 1.98
N ARG A 7 3.06 12.82 2.07
CA ARG A 7 3.90 13.51 1.09
C ARG A 7 5.27 13.77 1.70
N ILE A 8 6.31 13.35 0.99
CA ILE A 8 7.70 13.59 1.37
C ILE A 8 8.35 14.40 0.25
N ASP A 9 8.78 15.61 0.60
CA ASP A 9 9.48 16.52 -0.31
C ASP A 9 10.99 16.47 -0.06
N GLY A 10 11.79 16.62 -1.12
CA GLY A 10 13.26 16.56 -1.05
C GLY A 10 13.85 15.15 -0.93
N LEU A 11 13.01 14.13 -0.84
CA LEU A 11 13.36 12.71 -0.85
C LEU A 11 12.31 11.95 -1.62
N ALA A 12 12.71 11.14 -2.61
CA ALA A 12 11.83 10.19 -3.26
C ALA A 12 11.88 8.87 -2.48
N PRO A 13 10.87 8.54 -1.65
CA PRO A 13 10.88 7.28 -0.93
C PRO A 13 10.78 6.13 -1.93
N ASP A 14 11.67 5.15 -1.81
CA ASP A 14 11.51 3.87 -2.50
C ASP A 14 10.53 2.97 -1.74
N PHE A 15 10.17 1.84 -2.36
CA PHE A 15 9.26 0.87 -1.77
C PHE A 15 9.70 0.43 -0.37
N GLU A 16 11.00 0.22 -0.13
CA GLU A 16 11.48 -0.31 1.14
C GLU A 16 11.34 0.74 2.26
N LEU A 17 11.67 1.99 1.98
CA LEU A 17 11.44 3.09 2.92
C LEU A 17 9.94 3.28 3.20
N ALA A 18 9.11 3.29 2.15
CA ALA A 18 7.65 3.38 2.29
C ALA A 18 7.11 2.23 3.14
N ARG A 19 7.58 1.00 2.91
CA ARG A 19 7.21 -0.20 3.66
C ARG A 19 7.55 -0.10 5.14
N GLN A 20 8.76 0.38 5.47
CA GLN A 20 9.21 0.55 6.85
C GLN A 20 8.37 1.61 7.58
N ILE A 21 8.15 2.78 6.97
CA ILE A 21 7.32 3.83 7.57
C ILE A 21 5.87 3.36 7.70
N GLY A 22 5.33 2.70 6.67
CA GLY A 22 3.97 2.17 6.67
C GLY A 22 3.74 1.16 7.77
N ALA A 23 4.68 0.23 7.98
CA ALA A 23 4.61 -0.75 9.05
C ALA A 23 4.64 -0.09 10.45
N LEU A 24 5.46 0.93 10.64
CA LEU A 24 5.50 1.70 11.89
C LEU A 24 4.18 2.41 12.18
N ILE A 25 3.52 2.94 11.15
CA ILE A 25 2.21 3.62 11.29
C ILE A 25 1.12 2.59 11.55
N ALA A 26 1.06 1.53 10.75
CA ALA A 26 0.05 0.49 10.88
C ALA A 26 0.14 -0.24 12.24
N GLY A 27 1.35 -0.42 12.75
CA GLY A 27 1.63 -1.03 14.05
C GLY A 27 1.27 -0.19 15.27
N ARG A 28 0.94 1.12 15.14
CA ARG A 28 0.66 1.97 16.30
C ARG A 28 -0.62 1.60 17.05
N ASP A 29 -1.66 1.24 16.31
CA ASP A 29 -2.96 0.90 16.87
C ASP A 29 -3.23 -0.61 16.85
N HIS A 30 -2.38 -1.37 16.12
CA HIS A 30 -2.56 -2.80 15.86
C HIS A 30 -1.21 -3.53 15.79
N ASP A 31 -0.82 -4.21 16.88
CA ASP A 31 0.45 -4.93 16.99
C ASP A 31 0.66 -6.03 15.91
N GLU A 32 -0.40 -6.46 15.22
CA GLU A 32 -0.38 -7.52 14.19
C GLU A 32 -0.61 -7.01 12.75
N ALA A 33 -0.46 -5.71 12.50
CA ALA A 33 -0.69 -5.14 11.17
C ALA A 33 0.21 -5.81 10.10
N THR A 34 -0.42 -6.53 9.18
CA THR A 34 0.27 -7.32 8.14
C THR A 34 0.06 -6.68 6.79
N LEU A 35 1.14 -6.52 6.00
CA LEU A 35 1.02 -5.98 4.64
C LEU A 35 0.32 -6.98 3.72
N VAL A 36 -0.89 -6.66 3.28
CA VAL A 36 -1.75 -7.53 2.45
C VAL A 36 -1.48 -7.35 0.97
N SER A 37 -1.37 -6.10 0.51
CA SER A 37 -1.07 -5.77 -0.88
C SER A 37 -0.37 -4.42 -1.01
N TRP A 38 0.28 -4.18 -2.14
CA TRP A 38 1.03 -2.96 -2.39
C TRP A 38 1.21 -2.68 -3.88
N CYS A 39 1.53 -1.44 -4.21
CA CYS A 39 1.94 -0.99 -5.53
C CYS A 39 3.12 -0.04 -5.43
N ASP A 40 4.18 -0.37 -6.18
CA ASP A 40 5.35 0.45 -6.46
C ASP A 40 5.18 1.01 -7.89
N THR A 41 4.76 2.26 -7.96
CA THR A 41 4.48 2.95 -9.22
C THR A 41 5.76 3.32 -9.94
N LEU A 42 6.86 3.56 -9.21
CA LEU A 42 8.17 3.85 -9.79
C LEU A 42 8.67 2.68 -10.66
N ARG A 43 8.47 1.45 -10.17
CA ARG A 43 8.87 0.21 -10.87
C ARG A 43 7.74 -0.41 -11.68
N GLY A 44 6.52 0.11 -11.58
CA GLY A 44 5.35 -0.41 -12.29
C GLY A 44 4.93 -1.81 -11.83
N VAL A 45 5.26 -2.17 -10.57
CA VAL A 45 4.99 -3.50 -10.01
C VAL A 45 4.05 -3.40 -8.82
N HIS A 46 3.28 -4.45 -8.60
CA HIS A 46 2.38 -4.57 -7.47
C HIS A 46 2.39 -6.01 -6.96
N SER A 47 1.85 -6.21 -5.77
CA SER A 47 1.62 -7.54 -5.20
C SER A 47 0.19 -7.67 -4.71
N PRO A 48 -0.47 -8.83 -4.94
CA PRO A 48 0.00 -9.96 -5.76
C PRO A 48 0.11 -9.65 -7.26
N GLN A 49 1.12 -10.22 -7.95
CA GLN A 49 1.36 -9.98 -9.38
C GLN A 49 0.38 -10.70 -10.32
N CYS A 50 -0.35 -11.70 -9.84
CA CYS A 50 -1.27 -12.50 -10.64
C CYS A 50 -2.65 -11.84 -10.87
N LEU A 51 -2.83 -10.61 -10.39
CA LEU A 51 -4.11 -9.92 -10.46
C LEU A 51 -4.30 -9.24 -11.82
N HIS A 52 -5.56 -9.13 -12.25
CA HIS A 52 -5.88 -8.21 -13.34
C HIS A 52 -5.46 -6.78 -12.94
N CYS A 53 -4.90 -6.02 -13.88
CA CYS A 53 -4.50 -4.64 -13.62
C CYS A 53 -5.63 -3.81 -13.00
N GLU A 54 -6.86 -4.03 -13.48
CA GLU A 54 -8.07 -3.42 -12.94
C GLU A 54 -9.21 -4.43 -12.79
N ILE A 55 -10.02 -4.24 -11.75
CA ILE A 55 -11.28 -4.94 -11.52
C ILE A 55 -12.36 -3.88 -11.40
N LYS A 56 -13.24 -3.79 -12.41
CA LYS A 56 -14.32 -2.78 -12.49
C LYS A 56 -13.83 -1.32 -12.38
N GLY A 57 -12.64 -1.02 -12.94
CA GLY A 57 -12.06 0.34 -12.94
C GLY A 57 -11.30 0.71 -11.66
N GLU A 58 -11.15 -0.22 -10.71
CA GLU A 58 -10.26 -0.06 -9.56
C GLU A 58 -9.00 -0.92 -9.74
N PRO A 59 -7.80 -0.48 -9.29
CA PRO A 59 -6.60 -1.29 -9.35
C PRO A 59 -6.76 -2.65 -8.66
N GLY A 60 -6.39 -3.74 -9.34
CA GLY A 60 -6.64 -5.10 -8.85
C GLY A 60 -6.01 -5.38 -7.48
N TRP A 61 -4.79 -4.91 -7.24
CA TRP A 61 -4.09 -5.03 -5.95
C TRP A 61 -4.82 -4.32 -4.80
N LEU A 62 -5.52 -3.22 -5.08
CA LEU A 62 -6.28 -2.47 -4.10
C LEU A 62 -7.58 -3.21 -3.74
N VAL A 63 -8.28 -3.72 -4.76
CA VAL A 63 -9.46 -4.56 -4.57
C VAL A 63 -9.11 -5.83 -3.80
N TYR A 64 -7.98 -6.45 -4.12
CA TYR A 64 -7.46 -7.61 -3.41
C TYR A 64 -7.22 -7.30 -1.93
N GLY A 65 -6.47 -6.24 -1.62
CA GLY A 65 -6.15 -5.85 -0.25
C GLY A 65 -7.41 -5.62 0.58
N ARG A 66 -8.37 -4.87 0.04
CA ARG A 66 -9.68 -4.63 0.67
C ARG A 66 -10.44 -5.93 1.00
N ASN A 67 -10.43 -6.89 0.07
CA ASN A 67 -11.15 -8.15 0.20
C ASN A 67 -10.42 -9.18 1.10
N HIS A 68 -9.10 -9.07 1.27
CA HIS A 68 -8.28 -10.00 2.05
C HIS A 68 -7.89 -9.46 3.43
N GLY A 69 -8.78 -8.65 4.02
CA GLY A 69 -8.61 -8.19 5.40
C GLY A 69 -7.92 -6.85 5.56
N GLY A 70 -7.42 -6.23 4.49
CA GLY A 70 -6.83 -4.90 4.54
C GLY A 70 -7.83 -3.84 5.03
N ARG A 71 -7.45 -3.09 6.07
CA ARG A 71 -8.26 -2.04 6.70
C ARG A 71 -7.59 -0.68 6.70
N LEU A 72 -6.29 -0.60 6.39
CA LEU A 72 -5.53 0.63 6.30
C LEU A 72 -4.79 0.72 4.97
N ARG A 73 -5.07 1.78 4.20
CA ARG A 73 -4.26 2.15 3.05
C ARG A 73 -3.36 3.34 3.41
N ILE A 74 -2.08 3.21 3.12
CA ILE A 74 -1.10 4.28 3.27
C ILE A 74 -0.48 4.56 1.91
N ALA A 75 -0.65 5.77 1.40
CA ALA A 75 -0.04 6.22 0.16
C ALA A 75 1.19 7.10 0.45
N PHE A 76 2.28 6.84 -0.26
CA PHE A 76 3.55 7.56 -0.18
C PHE A 76 3.86 8.17 -1.54
N ASN A 77 3.58 9.46 -1.70
CA ASN A 77 3.67 10.14 -3.00
C ASN A 77 2.89 9.39 -4.10
N ASN A 78 3.56 8.50 -4.85
CA ASN A 78 2.98 7.72 -5.94
C ASN A 78 2.77 6.23 -5.59
N ASP A 79 3.34 5.74 -4.49
CA ASP A 79 3.26 4.34 -4.08
C ASP A 79 2.18 4.14 -3.04
N ALA A 80 1.72 2.91 -2.85
CA ALA A 80 0.70 2.61 -1.86
C ALA A 80 0.84 1.22 -1.24
N LEU A 81 0.53 1.15 0.05
CA LEU A 81 0.52 -0.05 0.87
C LEU A 81 -0.88 -0.26 1.45
N VAL A 82 -1.31 -1.52 1.55
CA VAL A 82 -2.56 -1.92 2.20
C VAL A 82 -2.25 -2.94 3.28
N PHE A 83 -2.50 -2.55 4.52
CA PHE A 83 -2.41 -3.36 5.73
C PHE A 83 -3.80 -3.77 6.19
#